data_AF-A0A2N5K326-F1
#
_entry.id   AF-A0A2N5K326-F1
#
_cell.length_a   1.000
_cell.length_b   1.000
_cell.length_c   1.000
_cell.angle_alpha   90.00
_cell.angle_beta   90.00
_cell.angle_gamma   90.00
#
_symmetry.space_group_name_H-M   'P 1'
#
loop_
_entity.id
_entity.type
_entity.pdbx_description
1 polymer ?
#
loop_
_entity_poly.entity_id
_entity_poly.type
_entity_poly.pdbx_seq_one_letter_code
_entity_poly.pdbx_strand_id
1 'polypeptide(L)'
;LDPDDAKTLLSFVLLGDPWATPYTRPVLERKTSLPRLQPVVVQRRPVAPNLVAPAAATVARQLLAKVAPNLARADLIASGQGRPDRIAKGQANAVVFSATDALRTNDGQALAQVARVTVVGGEARKLLLSR
;
A
#
# COMPACT_ATOMS: atom_id res chain seq x y z
N LEU A 1 -16.89 -18.72 -66.92
CA LEU A 1 -16.10 -18.29 -65.75
C LEU A 1 -14.66 -18.55 -66.15
N ASP A 2 -13.95 -17.48 -66.48
CA ASP A 2 -12.65 -17.48 -67.15
C ASP A 2 -11.54 -18.15 -66.32
N PRO A 3 -10.54 -18.76 -66.99
CA PRO A 3 -9.39 -19.39 -66.34
C PRO A 3 -8.39 -18.38 -65.72
N ASP A 4 -8.63 -17.07 -65.86
CA ASP A 4 -7.74 -16.02 -65.34
C ASP A 4 -8.02 -15.61 -63.89
N ASP A 5 -9.14 -16.02 -63.28
CA ASP A 5 -9.45 -15.73 -61.87
C ASP A 5 -8.74 -16.67 -60.87
N ALA A 6 -8.06 -17.70 -61.36
CA ALA A 6 -7.35 -18.67 -60.52
C ALA A 6 -6.01 -18.17 -59.97
N LYS A 7 -5.50 -17.00 -60.44
CA LYS A 7 -4.21 -16.44 -60.01
C LYS A 7 -4.29 -15.50 -58.80
N THR A 8 -5.48 -15.10 -58.38
CA THR A 8 -5.67 -14.19 -57.23
C THR A 8 -5.95 -14.93 -55.91
N LEU A 9 -6.04 -16.27 -55.95
CA LEU A 9 -6.30 -17.15 -54.79
C LEU A 9 -5.13 -18.11 -54.49
N LEU A 10 -3.95 -17.86 -55.06
CA LEU A 10 -2.67 -18.48 -54.72
C LEU A 10 -1.88 -17.42 -53.95
N SER A 11 -1.57 -17.48 -52.67
CA SER A 11 -1.48 -18.58 -51.73
C SER A 11 -1.30 -17.93 -50.35
N PHE A 12 -2.34 -17.90 -49.52
CA PHE A 12 -2.16 -17.52 -48.12
C PHE A 12 -1.50 -18.70 -47.42
N VAL A 13 -0.24 -18.56 -47.02
CA VAL A 13 0.42 -19.53 -46.15
C VAL A 13 -0.18 -19.37 -44.76
N LEU A 14 -1.11 -20.26 -44.40
CA LEU A 14 -1.57 -20.42 -43.02
C LEU A 14 -0.44 -21.09 -42.22
N LEU A 15 0.44 -20.30 -41.63
CA LEU A 15 1.37 -20.77 -40.60
C LEU A 15 0.59 -20.93 -39.29
N GLY A 16 -0.06 -22.08 -39.13
CA GLY A 16 -0.85 -22.43 -37.96
C GLY A 16 -1.52 -23.80 -38.10
N ASP A 17 -1.93 -24.38 -36.97
CA ASP A 17 -2.64 -25.67 -36.94
C ASP A 17 -3.96 -25.59 -37.75
N PRO A 18 -4.16 -26.42 -38.79
CA PRO A 18 -5.36 -26.38 -39.64
C PRO A 18 -6.65 -26.75 -38.89
N TRP A 19 -6.57 -27.27 -37.66
CA TRP A 19 -7.73 -27.53 -36.79
C TRP A 19 -7.96 -26.47 -35.72
N ALA A 20 -7.30 -25.31 -35.81
CA ALA A 20 -7.55 -24.19 -34.93
C ALA A 20 -9.01 -23.73 -35.05
N THR A 21 -9.85 -24.18 -34.11
CA THR A 21 -11.22 -23.67 -33.96
C THR A 21 -11.13 -22.17 -33.67
N PRO A 22 -11.80 -21.30 -34.45
CA PRO A 22 -11.84 -19.88 -34.12
C PRO A 22 -12.53 -19.79 -32.76
N TYR A 23 -11.75 -19.51 -31.72
CA TYR A 23 -12.29 -19.30 -30.37
C TYR A 23 -13.33 -18.18 -30.47
N THR A 24 -14.60 -18.57 -30.47
CA THR A 24 -15.71 -17.67 -30.18
C THR A 24 -15.38 -17.02 -28.85
N ARG A 25 -15.28 -15.70 -28.86
CA ARG A 25 -15.05 -14.87 -27.67
C ARG A 25 -16.19 -15.13 -26.68
N PRO A 26 -15.93 -15.91 -25.61
CA PRO A 26 -15.97 -15.29 -24.28
C PRO A 26 -14.87 -15.82 -23.33
N VAL A 27 -13.88 -16.58 -23.84
CA VAL A 27 -12.88 -17.23 -22.95
C VAL A 27 -11.72 -16.29 -22.57
N LEU A 28 -11.43 -15.26 -23.37
CA LEU A 28 -10.36 -14.29 -23.09
C LEU A 28 -10.73 -13.28 -21.98
N GLU A 29 -12.01 -13.00 -21.74
CA GLU A 29 -12.44 -12.06 -20.70
C GLU A 29 -12.23 -12.60 -19.27
N ARG A 30 -12.21 -13.93 -19.11
CA ARG A 30 -12.08 -14.56 -17.79
C ARG A 30 -10.66 -14.47 -17.20
N LYS A 31 -9.65 -14.14 -18.01
CA LYS A 31 -8.24 -14.03 -17.56
C LYS A 31 -7.76 -12.59 -17.35
N THR A 32 -8.53 -11.58 -17.75
CA THR A 32 -8.19 -10.16 -17.59
C THR A 32 -8.91 -9.48 -16.43
N SER A 33 -9.81 -10.17 -15.74
CA SER A 33 -10.36 -9.66 -14.48
C SER A 33 -9.24 -9.67 -13.43
N LEU A 34 -8.60 -8.52 -13.24
CA LEU A 34 -7.72 -8.27 -12.10
C LEU A 34 -8.49 -8.71 -10.84
N PRO A 35 -7.92 -9.58 -9.98
CA PRO A 35 -8.59 -9.96 -8.75
C PRO A 35 -8.96 -8.67 -8.04
N ARG A 36 -10.25 -8.51 -7.72
CA ARG A 36 -10.76 -7.35 -6.99
C ARG A 36 -9.94 -7.28 -5.70
N LEU A 37 -8.96 -6.38 -5.66
CA LEU A 37 -8.14 -6.15 -4.48
C LEU A 37 -9.10 -5.57 -3.44
N GLN A 38 -9.67 -6.44 -2.61
CA GLN A 38 -10.44 -5.97 -1.47
C GLN A 38 -9.46 -5.24 -0.56
N PRO A 39 -9.64 -3.93 -0.33
CA PRO A 39 -8.77 -3.20 0.57
C PRO A 39 -8.96 -3.82 1.94
N VAL A 40 -7.98 -4.61 2.36
CA VAL A 40 -8.01 -5.24 3.66
C VAL A 40 -7.72 -4.12 4.66
N VAL A 41 -8.75 -3.45 5.17
CA VAL A 41 -8.64 -2.31 6.10
C VAL A 41 -8.05 -2.80 7.42
N VAL A 42 -6.82 -2.40 7.73
CA VAL A 42 -6.21 -2.70 9.03
C VAL A 42 -7.01 -1.94 10.08
N GLN A 43 -7.75 -2.66 10.93
CA GLN A 43 -8.42 -2.04 12.07
C GLN A 43 -7.34 -1.59 13.06
N ARG A 44 -7.19 -0.27 13.20
CA ARG A 44 -6.32 0.32 14.22
C ARG A 44 -7.07 0.27 15.54
N ARG A 45 -6.52 -0.45 16.51
CA ARG A 45 -6.99 -0.36 17.89
C ARG A 45 -6.02 0.55 18.65
N PRO A 46 -6.53 1.65 19.25
CA PRO A 46 -5.70 2.45 20.13
C PRO A 46 -5.19 1.57 21.26
N VAL A 47 -3.90 1.69 21.56
CA VAL A 47 -3.27 0.97 22.68
C VAL A 47 -3.36 1.88 23.89
N ALA A 48 -3.87 1.35 25.00
CA ALA A 48 -3.89 2.09 26.24
C ALA A 48 -2.46 2.55 26.58
N PRO A 49 -2.24 3.81 26.98
CA PRO A 49 -0.91 4.36 27.20
C PRO A 49 -0.08 3.54 28.20
N ASN A 50 -0.75 2.91 29.16
CA ASN A 50 -0.14 2.08 30.21
C ASN A 50 0.46 0.76 29.68
N LEU A 51 0.05 0.32 28.48
CA LEU A 51 0.54 -0.90 27.83
C LEU A 51 1.74 -0.63 26.91
N VAL A 52 2.09 0.64 26.70
CA VAL A 52 3.21 1.05 25.86
C VAL A 52 4.45 1.18 26.74
N ALA A 53 5.53 0.49 26.38
CA ALA A 53 6.80 0.65 27.05
C ALA A 53 7.26 2.13 26.97
N PRO A 54 7.55 2.81 28.10
CA PRO A 54 7.90 4.23 28.12
C PRO A 54 9.06 4.58 27.18
N ALA A 55 10.07 3.71 27.12
CA ALA A 55 11.22 3.87 26.24
C ALA A 55 10.83 3.94 24.76
N ALA A 56 9.83 3.17 24.31
CA ALA A 56 9.38 3.19 22.93
C ALA A 56 8.72 4.53 22.56
N ALA A 57 7.95 5.10 23.48
CA ALA A 57 7.35 6.43 23.30
C ALA A 57 8.42 7.52 23.26
N THR A 58 9.46 7.43 24.10
CA THR A 58 10.60 8.36 24.08
C THR A 58 11.36 8.30 22.76
N VAL A 59 11.65 7.10 22.25
CA VAL A 59 12.31 6.91 20.94
C VAL A 59 11.48 7.52 19.81
N ALA A 60 10.17 7.26 19.79
CA ALA A 60 9.28 7.86 18.79
C ALA A 60 9.28 9.39 18.87
N ARG A 61 9.20 9.96 20.08
CA ARG A 61 9.18 11.41 20.29
C ARG A 61 10.51 12.07 19.89
N GLN A 62 11.65 11.47 20.24
CA GLN A 62 12.97 11.96 19.83
C GLN A 62 13.13 11.95 18.31
N LEU A 63 12.67 10.88 17.65
CA LEU A 63 12.75 10.77 16.20
C LEU A 63 11.83 11.78 15.49
N LEU A 64 10.61 11.99 16.01
CA LEU A 64 9.70 13.01 15.52
C LEU A 64 10.28 14.41 15.68
N ALA A 65 10.87 14.73 16.84
CA ALA A 65 11.49 16.03 17.06
C ALA A 65 12.62 16.34 16.07
N LYS A 66 13.34 15.32 15.59
CA LYS A 66 14.40 15.47 14.59
C LYS A 66 13.86 15.70 13.17
N VAL A 67 12.78 15.00 12.78
CA VAL A 67 12.33 14.98 11.38
C VAL A 67 11.16 15.95 11.12
N ALA A 68 10.32 16.19 12.11
CA ALA A 68 9.17 17.09 12.03
C ALA A 68 9.03 17.82 13.38
N PRO A 69 9.83 18.87 13.63
CA PRO A 69 9.90 19.55 14.93
C PRO A 69 8.57 20.18 15.35
N ASN A 70 7.74 20.58 14.39
CA ASN A 70 6.38 21.04 14.64
C ASN A 70 5.50 19.95 15.29
N LEU A 71 5.73 18.68 14.96
CA LEU A 71 5.03 17.53 15.54
C LEU A 71 5.62 17.07 16.88
N ALA A 72 6.71 17.69 17.37
CA ALA A 72 7.38 17.25 18.60
C ALA A 72 6.50 17.39 19.85
N ARG A 73 5.59 18.39 19.84
CA ARG A 73 4.66 18.68 20.93
C ARG A 73 3.24 18.15 20.69
N ALA A 74 2.97 17.59 19.52
CA ALA A 74 1.67 17.04 19.19
C ALA A 74 1.37 15.78 20.03
N ASP A 75 0.09 15.52 20.25
CA ASP A 75 -0.36 14.32 20.96
C ASP A 75 0.09 13.06 20.21
N LEU A 76 0.73 12.16 20.95
CA LEU A 76 1.27 10.92 20.41
C LEU A 76 0.28 9.78 20.67
N ILE A 77 -0.36 9.30 19.61
CA ILE A 77 -1.32 8.19 19.70
C ILE A 77 -0.59 6.89 19.39
N ALA A 78 -0.62 5.94 20.31
CA ALA A 78 -0.11 4.59 20.10
C ALA A 78 -1.20 3.66 19.57
N SER A 79 -0.85 2.87 18.55
CA SER A 79 -1.73 1.86 17.97
C SER A 79 -0.97 0.56 17.76
N GLY A 80 -1.63 -0.55 18.09
CA GLY A 80 -1.10 -1.90 17.88
C GLY A 80 -1.46 -2.36 16.48
N GLN A 81 -0.61 -3.19 15.88
CA GLN A 81 -1.00 -3.87 14.64
C GLN A 81 -2.04 -4.95 14.97
N GLY A 82 -3.32 -4.64 14.74
CA GLY A 82 -4.45 -5.54 15.02
C GLY A 82 -4.71 -6.61 13.96
N ARG A 83 -3.74 -6.95 13.10
CA ARG A 83 -3.89 -8.04 12.12
C ARG A 83 -3.07 -9.26 12.53
N PRO A 84 -3.66 -10.22 13.25
CA PRO A 84 -2.96 -11.46 13.59
C PRO A 84 -2.54 -12.25 12.34
N ASP A 85 -3.32 -12.18 11.25
CA ASP A 85 -3.15 -13.06 10.08
C ASP A 85 -1.98 -12.67 9.15
N ARG A 86 -1.44 -11.46 9.26
CA ARG A 86 -0.34 -10.95 8.40
C ARG A 86 0.64 -10.07 9.18
N ILE A 87 1.07 -10.54 10.34
CA ILE A 87 2.23 -9.96 11.00
C ILE A 87 3.46 -10.33 10.18
N ALA A 88 4.11 -9.34 9.56
CA ALA A 88 5.41 -9.56 8.92
C ALA A 88 6.38 -10.16 9.96
N LYS A 89 7.14 -11.19 9.58
CA LYS A 89 8.10 -11.85 10.48
C LYS A 89 8.99 -10.80 11.16
N GLY A 90 9.01 -10.78 12.49
CA GLY A 90 9.73 -9.77 13.29
C GLY A 90 8.91 -8.53 13.69
N GLN A 91 7.62 -8.42 13.35
CA GLN A 91 6.74 -7.30 13.75
C GLN A 91 5.67 -7.68 14.78
N ALA A 92 5.77 -8.85 15.42
CA ALA A 92 4.77 -9.34 16.37
C ALA A 92 4.52 -8.41 17.56
N ASN A 93 5.52 -7.60 17.92
CA ASN A 93 5.44 -6.62 19.02
C ASN A 93 5.60 -5.18 18.51
N ALA A 94 5.27 -4.92 17.25
CA ALA A 94 5.39 -3.58 16.68
C ALA A 94 4.30 -2.65 17.23
N VAL A 95 4.74 -1.53 17.82
CA VAL A 95 3.86 -0.43 18.20
C VAL A 95 4.02 0.69 17.18
N VAL A 96 2.90 1.18 16.66
CA VAL A 96 2.88 2.31 15.73
C VAL A 96 2.42 3.55 16.48
N PHE A 97 3.30 4.52 16.58
CA PHE A 97 3.02 5.85 17.10
C PHE A 97 2.64 6.77 15.97
N SER A 98 1.59 7.58 16.14
CA SER A 98 1.21 8.63 15.21
C SER A 98 1.06 9.96 15.91
N ALA A 99 1.57 11.01 15.28
CA ALA A 99 1.39 12.40 15.66
C ALA A 99 0.78 13.16 14.48
N THR A 100 -0.14 14.07 14.77
CA THR A 100 -0.86 14.87 13.76
C THR A 100 -0.89 16.32 14.19
N ASP A 101 -0.62 17.24 13.26
CA ASP A 101 -0.75 18.67 13.50
C ASP A 101 -1.01 19.42 12.19
N ALA A 102 -1.51 20.64 12.28
CA ALA A 102 -1.73 21.52 11.14
C ALA A 102 -0.48 22.39 10.89
N LEU A 103 0.21 22.16 9.78
CA LEU A 103 1.33 22.98 9.34
C LEU A 103 0.79 24.18 8.55
N ARG A 104 1.14 25.40 8.97
CA ARG A 104 0.85 26.60 8.18
C ARG A 104 1.82 26.74 7.02
N THR A 105 1.29 26.93 5.82
CA THR A 105 2.06 27.25 4.61
C THR A 105 2.30 28.75 4.53
N ASN A 106 3.26 29.15 3.69
CA ASN A 106 3.60 30.57 3.46
C ASN A 106 2.40 31.37 2.93
N ASP A 107 1.47 30.70 2.24
CA ASP A 107 0.25 31.30 1.68
C ASP A 107 -0.89 31.42 2.72
N GLY A 108 -0.61 31.13 3.99
CA GLY A 108 -1.56 31.22 5.10
C GLY A 108 -2.54 30.04 5.22
N GLN A 109 -2.44 29.04 4.34
CA GLN A 109 -3.25 27.83 4.44
C GLN A 109 -2.71 26.85 5.49
N ALA A 110 -3.57 25.99 6.01
CA ALA A 110 -3.20 24.94 6.95
C ALA A 110 -3.26 23.57 6.27
N LEU A 111 -2.14 22.85 6.25
CA LEU A 111 -2.05 21.48 5.75
C LEU A 111 -1.93 20.50 6.91
N ALA A 112 -2.72 19.43 6.88
CA ALA A 112 -2.67 18.40 7.89
C ALA A 112 -1.40 17.55 7.71
N GLN A 113 -0.45 17.68 8.62
CA GLN A 113 0.76 16.87 8.63
C GLN A 113 0.58 15.69 9.58
N VAL A 114 0.90 14.50 9.11
CA VAL A 114 0.83 13.26 9.90
C VAL A 114 2.19 12.59 9.86
N ALA A 115 2.73 12.26 11.03
CA ALA A 115 3.90 11.42 11.14
C ALA A 115 3.55 10.10 11.81
N ARG A 116 4.15 9.01 11.33
CA ARG A 116 3.98 7.66 11.87
C ARG A 116 5.33 7.02 12.10
N VAL A 117 5.59 6.57 13.31
CA VAL A 117 6.80 5.85 13.70
C VAL A 117 6.42 4.44 14.13
N THR A 118 6.98 3.44 13.47
CA THR A 118 6.88 2.05 13.91
C THR A 118 8.09 1.71 14.76
N VAL A 119 7.86 1.32 16.01
CA VAL A 119 8.89 0.88 16.95
C VAL A 119 8.75 -0.63 17.18
N VAL A 120 9.86 -1.35 17.11
CA VAL A 120 9.93 -2.80 17.34
C VAL A 120 11.11 -3.08 18.26
N GLY A 121 10.89 -3.78 19.37
CA GLY A 121 11.98 -4.16 20.29
C GLY A 121 12.75 -2.97 20.88
N GLY A 122 12.12 -1.79 20.98
CA GLY A 122 12.76 -0.57 21.46
C GLY A 122 13.44 0.30 20.39
N GLU A 123 13.48 -0.15 19.13
CA GLU A 123 14.11 0.59 18.03
C GLU A 123 13.08 1.09 17.01
N ALA A 124 13.29 2.29 16.49
CA ALA A 124 12.50 2.81 15.38
C ALA A 124 12.86 2.07 14.08
N ARG A 125 11.89 1.37 13.49
CA ARG A 125 12.07 0.58 12.26
C ARG A 125 11.54 1.26 11.01
N LYS A 126 10.53 2.10 11.15
CA LYS A 126 9.91 2.81 10.03
C LYS A 126 9.45 4.18 10.45
N LEU A 127 9.70 5.17 9.61
CA LEU A 127 9.11 6.50 9.68
C LEU A 127 8.33 6.74 8.39
N LEU A 128 7.13 7.30 8.53
CA LEU A 128 6.34 7.82 7.42
C LEU A 128 5.88 9.22 7.78
N LEU A 129 6.11 10.16 6.87
CA LEU A 129 5.63 11.53 6.97
C LEU A 129 4.71 11.78 5.78
N SER A 130 3.51 12.28 6.05
CA SER A 130 2.54 12.68 5.01
C SER A 130 2.03 14.09 5.28
N ARG A 131 1.65 14.77 4.21
CA ARG A 131 1.06 16.11 4.18
C ARG A 131 -0.19 16.08 3.29
#